data_AF-A0A0X1RVN3-F1
#
_entry.id   AF-A0A0X1RVN3-F1
#
_cell.length_a   1.000
_cell.length_b   1.000
_cell.length_c   1.000
_cell.angle_alpha   90.00
_cell.angle_beta   90.00
_cell.angle_gamma   90.00
#
_symmetry.space_group_name_H-M   'P 1'
#
loop_
_entity.id
_entity.type
_entity.pdbx_description
1 polymer ?
#
loop_
_entity_poly.entity_id
_entity_poly.type
_entity_poly.pdbx_seq_one_letter_code
_entity_poly.pdbx_strand_id
1 'polypeptide(L)'
;MILFIMILLISLITMKCIRLYHEHPMTYEQLLRKGLVMELLFMENRAVDVYERGLRELDLTVDEENNVHYLVGMIQQKYHKQSKQAVAHFEEVFKKEPEYLAYRKEYQHILDAYESSNREELPHIAKMLKKQSQHDHRFLKLKYPE
;
A
#
# COMPACT_ATOMS: atom_id res chain seq x y z
N MET A 1 17.15 41.66 18.08
CA MET A 1 17.17 40.70 19.21
C MET A 1 15.95 39.78 19.21
N ILE A 2 14.73 40.31 19.24
CA ILE A 2 13.48 39.51 19.28
C ILE A 2 13.33 38.56 18.08
N LEU A 3 13.60 39.02 16.86
CA LEU A 3 13.51 38.19 15.65
C LEU A 3 14.47 36.98 15.69
N PHE A 4 15.69 37.19 16.19
CA PHE A 4 16.70 36.14 16.32
C PHE A 4 16.26 35.06 17.31
N ILE A 5 15.65 35.46 18.43
CA ILE A 5 15.09 34.54 19.42
C ILE A 5 13.94 33.73 18.82
N MET A 6 13.07 34.35 18.03
CA MET A 6 11.95 33.66 17.37
C MET A 6 12.43 32.59 16.37
N ILE A 7 13.45 32.90 15.55
CA ILE A 7 14.01 31.95 14.58
C ILE A 7 14.63 30.74 15.29
N LEU A 8 15.34 30.98 16.41
CA LEU A 8 15.90 29.92 17.25
C LEU A 8 14.84 29.02 17.89
N LEU A 9 13.73 29.62 18.32
CA LEU A 9 12.61 28.88 18.89
C LEU A 9 11.94 27.99 17.84
N ILE A 10 11.71 28.53 16.64
CA ILE A 10 11.15 27.78 15.52
C ILE A 10 12.09 26.63 15.12
N SER A 11 13.40 26.87 15.03
CA SER A 11 14.36 25.82 14.66
C SER A 11 14.47 24.71 15.71
N LEU A 12 14.36 25.04 17.00
CA LEU A 12 14.31 24.06 18.09
C LEU A 12 13.04 23.23 18.05
N ILE A 13 11.89 23.85 17.78
CA ILE A 13 10.61 23.16 17.65
C ILE A 13 10.66 22.22 16.44
N THR A 14 11.13 22.69 15.27
CA THR A 14 11.23 21.84 14.08
C THR A 14 12.21 20.69 14.28
N MET A 15 13.36 20.90 14.92
CA MET A 15 14.28 19.81 15.29
C MET A 15 13.64 18.79 16.22
N LYS A 16 12.90 19.22 17.25
CA LYS A 16 12.17 18.30 18.14
C LYS A 16 11.12 17.51 17.39
N CYS A 17 10.36 18.14 16.49
CA CYS A 17 9.37 17.46 15.67
C CYS A 17 10.03 16.42 14.73
N ILE A 18 11.15 16.76 14.10
CA ILE A 18 11.91 15.84 13.24
C ILE A 18 12.47 14.66 14.05
N ARG A 19 12.96 14.94 15.26
CA ARG A 19 13.55 13.91 16.14
C ARG A 19 12.50 12.96 16.70
N LEU A 20 11.36 13.46 17.17
CA LEU A 20 10.21 12.65 17.59
C LEU A 20 9.66 11.80 16.45
N TYR A 21 9.69 12.32 15.22
CA TYR A 21 9.30 11.58 14.03
C TYR A 21 10.30 10.45 13.67
N HIS A 22 11.55 10.53 14.15
CA HIS A 22 12.59 9.53 13.89
C HIS A 22 12.84 8.55 15.04
N GLU A 23 12.55 8.90 16.30
CA GLU A 23 12.94 8.09 17.47
C GLU A 23 11.95 6.96 17.83
N HIS A 24 10.72 6.95 17.29
CA HIS A 24 9.80 5.83 17.51
C HIS A 24 9.75 4.91 16.30
N PRO A 25 9.97 3.59 16.48
CA PRO A 25 9.71 2.62 15.42
C PRO A 25 8.24 2.76 15.01
N MET A 26 8.02 2.98 13.71
CA MET A 26 6.69 3.19 13.17
C MET A 26 5.85 1.93 13.40
N THR A 27 4.69 2.06 14.04
CA THR A 27 3.76 0.92 14.15
C THR A 27 3.07 0.65 12.82
N TYR A 28 2.50 -0.54 12.64
CA TYR A 28 1.68 -0.87 11.46
C TYR A 28 0.51 0.12 11.29
N GLU A 29 -0.16 0.52 12.37
CA GLU A 29 -1.23 1.53 12.32
C GLU A 29 -0.73 2.89 11.82
N GLN A 30 0.45 3.33 12.30
CA GLN A 30 1.08 4.57 11.85
C GLN A 30 1.51 4.49 10.38
N LEU A 31 1.98 3.33 9.93
CA LEU A 31 2.29 3.06 8.53
C LEU A 31 1.05 3.28 7.65
N LEU A 32 -0.06 2.63 8.00
CA LEU A 32 -1.32 2.74 7.28
C LEU A 32 -1.84 4.18 7.26
N ARG A 33 -1.89 4.85 8.41
CA ARG A 33 -2.35 6.25 8.49
C ARG A 33 -1.49 7.17 7.63
N LYS A 34 -0.18 7.01 7.70
CA LYS A 34 0.74 7.87 6.95
C LYS A 34 0.63 7.63 5.44
N GLY A 35 0.54 6.37 5.01
CA GLY A 35 0.31 6.04 3.60
C GLY A 35 -1.01 6.61 3.09
N LEU A 36 -2.11 6.42 3.84
CA LEU A 36 -3.42 6.98 3.50
C LEU A 36 -3.42 8.51 3.39
N VAL A 37 -2.73 9.21 4.30
CA VAL A 37 -2.58 10.67 4.23
C VAL A 37 -1.85 11.08 2.95
N MET A 38 -0.80 10.37 2.54
CA MET A 38 -0.10 10.65 1.28
C MET A 38 -1.02 10.41 0.07
N GLU A 39 -1.83 9.35 0.08
CA GLU A 39 -2.82 9.10 -0.98
C GLU A 39 -3.89 10.20 -1.06
N LEU A 40 -4.43 10.65 0.09
CA LEU A 40 -5.42 11.73 0.14
C LEU A 40 -4.87 13.08 -0.35
N LEU A 41 -3.56 13.28 -0.23
CA LEU A 41 -2.87 14.46 -0.74
C LEU A 41 -2.41 14.33 -2.20
N PHE A 42 -2.82 13.28 -2.91
CA PHE A 42 -2.38 12.98 -4.29
C PHE A 42 -0.86 12.86 -4.41
N MET A 43 -0.23 12.29 -3.38
CA MET A 43 1.22 12.04 -3.31
C MET A 43 1.49 10.53 -3.40
N GLU A 44 0.99 9.87 -4.44
CA GLU A 44 0.97 8.41 -4.54
C GLU A 44 2.36 7.79 -4.53
N ASN A 45 3.35 8.44 -5.16
CA ASN A 45 4.77 8.01 -5.07
C ASN A 45 5.27 7.99 -3.61
N ARG A 46 4.88 8.99 -2.81
CA ARG A 46 5.26 9.04 -1.39
C ARG A 46 4.50 8.01 -0.57
N ALA A 47 3.26 7.71 -0.94
CA ALA A 47 2.51 6.62 -0.30
C ALA A 47 3.22 5.27 -0.53
N VAL A 48 3.61 4.99 -1.78
CA VAL A 48 4.41 3.80 -2.12
C VAL A 48 5.72 3.77 -1.32
N ASP A 49 6.49 4.86 -1.29
CA ASP A 49 7.73 4.95 -0.50
C ASP A 49 7.50 4.62 0.98
N VAL A 50 6.40 5.12 1.56
CA VAL A 50 6.05 4.86 2.96
C VAL A 50 5.76 3.38 3.18
N TYR A 51 4.91 2.79 2.36
CA TYR A 51 4.53 1.38 2.48
C TYR A 51 5.70 0.42 2.24
N GLU A 52 6.50 0.64 1.19
CA GLU A 52 7.68 -0.18 0.93
C GLU A 52 8.74 -0.05 2.02
N ARG A 53 8.86 1.13 2.64
CA ARG A 53 9.70 1.30 3.81
C ARG A 53 9.17 0.48 5.00
N GLY A 54 7.85 0.47 5.19
CA GLY A 54 7.19 -0.38 6.18
C GLY A 54 7.52 -1.86 6.00
N LEU A 55 7.43 -2.38 4.77
CA LEU A 55 7.78 -3.77 4.44
C LEU A 55 9.23 -4.15 4.78
N ARG A 56 10.16 -3.17 4.76
CA ARG A 56 11.59 -3.41 5.05
C ARG A 56 11.97 -3.21 6.51
N GLU A 57 11.32 -2.29 7.19
CA GLU A 57 11.76 -1.80 8.51
C GLU A 57 10.91 -2.32 9.67
N LEU A 58 9.70 -2.81 9.41
CA LEU A 58 8.77 -3.26 10.45
C LEU A 58 8.74 -4.78 10.56
N ASP A 59 8.63 -5.26 11.80
CA ASP A 59 8.33 -6.65 12.10
C ASP A 59 6.82 -6.86 11.95
N LEU A 60 6.38 -7.08 10.70
CA LEU A 60 4.98 -7.26 10.34
C LEU A 60 4.59 -8.73 10.50
N THR A 61 3.38 -8.95 11.00
CA THR A 61 2.74 -10.27 10.87
C THR A 61 2.47 -10.57 9.38
N VAL A 62 2.26 -11.85 9.05
CA VAL A 62 1.99 -12.29 7.67
C VAL A 62 0.80 -11.55 7.08
N ASP A 63 -0.28 -11.38 7.85
CA ASP A 63 -1.49 -10.69 7.43
C ASP A 63 -1.22 -9.19 7.18
N GLU A 64 -0.42 -8.55 8.03
CA GLU A 64 -0.05 -7.14 7.87
C GLU A 64 0.82 -6.94 6.63
N GLU A 65 1.81 -7.81 6.42
CA GLU A 65 2.68 -7.78 5.24
C GLU A 65 1.85 -7.96 3.95
N ASN A 66 0.91 -8.91 3.94
CA ASN A 66 -0.05 -9.12 2.84
C ASN A 66 -0.88 -7.87 2.56
N ASN A 67 -1.40 -7.22 3.60
CA ASN A 67 -2.14 -5.97 3.47
C ASN A 67 -1.28 -4.86 2.84
N VAL A 68 -0.03 -4.71 3.27
CA VAL A 68 0.87 -3.67 2.72
C VAL A 68 1.22 -3.95 1.26
N HIS A 69 1.56 -5.21 0.89
CA HIS A 69 1.78 -5.57 -0.51
C HIS A 69 0.56 -5.28 -1.38
N TYR A 70 -0.64 -5.62 -0.88
CA TYR A 70 -1.88 -5.33 -1.58
C TYR A 70 -2.07 -3.82 -1.82
N LEU A 71 -1.84 -2.97 -0.80
CA LEU A 71 -1.95 -1.52 -0.93
C LEU A 71 -0.96 -0.95 -1.95
N VAL A 72 0.30 -1.40 -1.93
CA VAL A 72 1.32 -0.95 -2.90
C VAL A 72 0.91 -1.33 -4.32
N GLY A 73 0.53 -2.59 -4.54
CA GLY A 73 0.10 -3.06 -5.86
C GLY A 73 -1.11 -2.29 -6.38
N MET A 74 -2.07 -1.99 -5.50
CA MET A 74 -3.23 -1.17 -5.82
C MET A 74 -2.86 0.23 -6.27
N ILE A 75 -1.95 0.90 -5.56
CA ILE A 75 -1.52 2.26 -5.90
C ILE A 75 -0.77 2.28 -7.23
N GLN A 76 0.19 1.37 -7.41
CA GLN A 76 0.98 1.24 -8.65
C GLN A 76 0.08 0.99 -9.87
N GLN A 77 -0.93 0.13 -9.74
CA GLN A 77 -1.85 -0.13 -10.84
C GLN A 77 -2.77 1.06 -11.11
N LYS A 78 -3.45 1.56 -10.06
CA LYS A 78 -4.53 2.54 -10.21
C LYS A 78 -4.01 3.90 -10.65
N TYR A 79 -2.88 4.35 -10.12
CA TYR A 79 -2.39 5.72 -10.31
C TYR A 79 -1.20 5.80 -11.25
N HIS A 80 -0.30 4.79 -11.23
CA HIS A 80 0.92 4.81 -12.05
C HIS A 80 0.81 3.98 -13.33
N LYS A 81 -0.25 3.16 -13.49
CA LYS A 81 -0.39 2.16 -14.57
C LYS A 81 0.84 1.26 -14.69
N GLN A 82 1.46 0.98 -13.55
CA GLN A 82 2.70 0.23 -13.42
C GLN A 82 2.39 -1.26 -13.22
N SER A 83 1.79 -1.87 -14.24
CA SER A 83 1.23 -3.22 -14.15
C SER A 83 2.25 -4.27 -13.74
N LYS A 84 3.51 -4.15 -14.18
CA LYS A 84 4.57 -5.11 -13.84
C LYS A 84 4.95 -5.04 -12.36
N GLN A 85 5.10 -3.83 -11.80
CA GLN A 85 5.36 -3.67 -10.38
C GLN A 85 4.15 -4.13 -9.56
N ALA A 86 2.94 -3.74 -9.98
CA ALA A 86 1.71 -4.12 -9.29
C ALA A 86 1.54 -5.65 -9.23
N VAL A 87 1.78 -6.35 -10.34
CA VAL A 87 1.77 -7.82 -10.40
C VAL A 87 2.78 -8.42 -9.42
N ALA A 88 4.00 -7.89 -9.31
CA ALA A 88 4.98 -8.41 -8.37
C ALA A 88 4.49 -8.33 -6.92
N HIS A 89 3.83 -7.23 -6.53
CA HIS A 89 3.23 -7.13 -5.21
C HIS A 89 2.02 -8.05 -5.02
N PHE A 90 1.16 -8.18 -6.03
CA PHE A 90 0.03 -9.12 -5.96
C PHE A 90 0.48 -10.58 -5.90
N GLU A 91 1.54 -10.97 -6.61
CA GLU A 91 2.15 -12.31 -6.52
C GLU A 91 2.57 -12.63 -5.08
N GLU A 92 3.14 -11.68 -4.33
CA GLU A 92 3.48 -11.89 -2.91
C GLU A 92 2.25 -12.12 -2.03
N VAL A 93 1.15 -11.41 -2.28
CA VAL A 93 -0.13 -11.63 -1.59
C VAL A 93 -0.66 -13.03 -1.87
N PHE A 94 -0.68 -13.44 -3.14
CA PHE A 94 -1.22 -14.74 -3.55
C PHE A 94 -0.40 -15.94 -3.11
N LYS A 95 0.93 -15.78 -3.00
CA LYS A 95 1.79 -16.84 -2.45
C LYS A 95 1.41 -17.22 -1.04
N LYS A 96 1.03 -16.24 -0.22
CA LYS A 96 0.72 -16.41 1.19
C LYS A 96 -0.75 -16.76 1.41
N GLU A 97 -1.65 -16.11 0.68
CA GLU A 97 -3.09 -16.34 0.77
C GLU A 97 -3.72 -16.44 -0.63
N PRO A 98 -3.75 -17.64 -1.23
CA PRO A 98 -4.29 -17.86 -2.57
C PRO A 98 -5.78 -17.45 -2.72
N GLU A 99 -6.53 -17.45 -1.61
CA GLU A 99 -7.97 -17.11 -1.57
C GLU A 99 -8.25 -15.65 -1.16
N TYR A 100 -7.22 -14.86 -0.84
CA TYR A 100 -7.32 -13.51 -0.26
C TYR A 100 -8.27 -12.57 -1.00
N LEU A 101 -8.37 -12.75 -2.31
CA LEU A 101 -9.09 -11.86 -3.19
C LEU A 101 -10.52 -12.27 -3.54
N ALA A 102 -11.00 -13.43 -3.06
CA ALA A 102 -12.38 -13.86 -3.30
C ALA A 102 -13.42 -12.80 -2.83
N TYR A 103 -13.01 -11.81 -2.03
CA TYR A 103 -13.91 -10.92 -1.31
C TYR A 103 -13.72 -9.42 -1.54
N ARG A 104 -12.83 -8.96 -2.45
CA ARG A 104 -12.45 -7.52 -2.51
C ARG A 104 -12.98 -6.78 -3.74
N LYS A 105 -13.50 -5.57 -3.53
CA LYS A 105 -14.14 -4.73 -4.57
C LYS A 105 -13.19 -4.31 -5.68
N GLU A 106 -11.92 -4.25 -5.35
CA GLU A 106 -10.84 -3.76 -6.17
C GLU A 106 -10.21 -4.86 -7.04
N TYR A 107 -10.80 -6.07 -7.05
CA TYR A 107 -10.35 -7.22 -7.85
C TYR A 107 -10.14 -6.90 -9.33
N GLN A 108 -10.94 -6.00 -9.90
CA GLN A 108 -10.80 -5.58 -11.29
C GLN A 108 -9.42 -4.95 -11.57
N HIS A 109 -8.87 -4.17 -10.64
CA HIS A 109 -7.55 -3.58 -10.82
C HIS A 109 -6.46 -4.66 -10.90
N ILE A 110 -6.62 -5.75 -10.16
CA ILE A 110 -5.69 -6.87 -10.16
C ILE A 110 -5.77 -7.60 -11.50
N LEU A 111 -6.98 -7.89 -11.99
CA LEU A 111 -7.18 -8.44 -13.33
C LEU A 111 -6.54 -7.55 -14.40
N ASP A 112 -6.80 -6.24 -14.36
CA ASP A 112 -6.25 -5.29 -15.31
C ASP A 112 -4.71 -5.28 -15.29
N ALA A 113 -4.09 -5.40 -14.11
CA ALA A 113 -2.64 -5.48 -13.95
C ALA A 113 -2.06 -6.75 -14.60
N TYR A 114 -2.70 -7.90 -14.37
CA TYR A 114 -2.28 -9.18 -14.95
C TYR A 114 -2.49 -9.23 -16.47
N GLU A 115 -3.63 -8.72 -16.98
CA GLU A 115 -3.94 -8.69 -18.41
C GLU A 115 -3.00 -7.74 -19.19
N SER A 116 -2.56 -6.64 -18.56
CA SER A 116 -1.66 -5.67 -19.19
C SER A 116 -0.16 -5.99 -19.01
N SER A 117 0.18 -7.01 -18.22
CA SER A 117 1.56 -7.44 -18.04
C SER A 117 1.95 -8.51 -19.06
N ASN A 118 3.00 -8.26 -19.83
CA ASN A 118 3.43 -9.03 -21.01
C ASN A 118 4.05 -10.41 -20.72
N ARG A 119 3.79 -11.04 -19.55
CA ARG A 119 4.27 -12.42 -19.30
C ARG A 119 3.25 -13.41 -19.86
N GLU A 120 3.72 -14.40 -20.61
CA GLU A 120 2.89 -15.39 -21.33
C GLU A 120 1.91 -16.17 -20.42
N GLU A 121 2.22 -16.32 -19.13
CA GLU A 121 1.41 -17.08 -18.17
C GLU A 121 0.33 -16.24 -17.45
N LEU A 122 0.48 -14.92 -17.39
CA LEU A 122 -0.43 -14.05 -16.63
C LEU A 122 -1.87 -13.96 -17.20
N PRO A 123 -2.09 -14.03 -18.53
CA PRO A 123 -3.44 -14.12 -19.08
C PRO A 123 -4.21 -15.36 -18.62
N HIS A 124 -3.52 -16.47 -18.35
CA HIS A 124 -4.15 -17.67 -17.81
C HIS A 124 -4.58 -17.48 -16.36
N ILE A 125 -3.72 -16.84 -15.56
CA ILE A 125 -4.02 -16.48 -14.16
C ILE A 125 -5.19 -15.48 -14.11
N ALA A 126 -5.20 -14.45 -14.95
CA ALA A 126 -6.31 -13.51 -15.06
C ALA A 126 -7.63 -14.21 -15.42
N LYS A 127 -7.59 -15.19 -16.34
CA LYS A 127 -8.77 -15.98 -16.71
C LYS A 127 -9.29 -16.85 -15.56
N MET A 128 -8.38 -17.45 -14.78
CA MET A 128 -8.73 -18.23 -13.59
C MET A 128 -9.39 -17.34 -12.53
N LEU A 129 -8.77 -16.19 -12.25
CA LEU A 129 -9.27 -15.18 -11.33
C LEU A 129 -10.66 -14.66 -11.76
N LYS A 130 -10.83 -14.31 -13.04
CA LYS A 130 -12.13 -13.87 -13.59
C LYS A 130 -13.23 -14.93 -13.47
N LYS A 131 -12.90 -16.21 -13.58
CA LYS A 131 -13.87 -17.30 -13.39
C LYS A 131 -14.32 -17.39 -11.92
N GLN A 132 -13.41 -17.16 -10.97
CA GLN A 132 -13.73 -17.17 -9.55
C GLN A 132 -14.62 -15.98 -9.14
N SER A 133 -14.35 -14.78 -9.66
CA SER A 133 -15.14 -13.58 -9.30
C SER A 133 -16.59 -13.60 -9.79
N GLN A 134 -16.90 -14.31 -10.88
CA GLN A 134 -18.27 -14.46 -11.39
C GLN A 134 -19.20 -15.24 -10.44
N HIS A 135 -18.66 -15.91 -9.42
CA HIS A 135 -19.42 -16.79 -8.52
C HIS A 135 -19.58 -16.26 -7.10
N ASP A 136 -19.05 -15.07 -6.76
CA ASP A 136 -19.08 -14.58 -5.37
C ASP A 136 -20.06 -13.40 -5.18
N HIS A 137 -21.11 -13.64 -4.38
CA HIS A 137 -22.15 -12.67 -4.04
C HIS A 137 -21.78 -11.76 -2.86
N ARG A 138 -20.60 -11.97 -2.23
CA ARG A 138 -20.20 -11.33 -0.97
C ARG A 138 -19.01 -10.38 -1.17
N PHE A 139 -19.25 -9.29 -1.90
CA PHE A 139 -18.32 -8.15 -1.96
C PHE A 139 -18.41 -7.34 -0.65
N LEU A 140 -17.46 -7.51 0.27
CA LEU A 140 -17.33 -6.65 1.45
C LEU A 140 -16.20 -5.64 1.23
N LYS A 141 -16.53 -4.35 1.38
CA LYS A 141 -15.61 -3.22 1.25
C LYS A 141 -14.56 -3.27 2.37
N LEU A 142 -13.30 -2.94 2.06
CA LEU A 142 -12.27 -2.63 3.05
C LEU A 142 -12.84 -1.63 4.08
N LYS A 143 -12.95 -2.07 5.33
CA LYS A 143 -13.22 -1.18 6.47
C LYS A 143 -11.89 -0.89 7.15
N TYR A 144 -11.51 0.38 7.19
CA TYR A 144 -10.46 0.83 8.08
C TYR A 144 -10.95 0.68 9.54
N PRO A 145 -10.10 0.28 10.49
CA PRO A 145 -10.46 0.34 11.90
C PRO A 145 -10.84 1.77 12.28
N GLU A 146 -11.93 1.91 13.03
CA GLU A 146 -12.45 3.19 13.55
C GLU A 146 -11.51 3.81 14.60
#